data_AF-A0A815EKJ5-F1
#
_entry.id   AF-A0A815EKJ5-F1
#
_cell.length_a   1.000
_cell.length_b   1.000
_cell.length_c   1.000
_cell.angle_alpha   90.00
_cell.angle_beta   90.00
_cell.angle_gamma   90.00
#
_symmetry.space_group_name_H-M   'P 1'
#
loop_
_entity.id
_entity.type
_entity.pdbx_description
1 polymer ?
#
loop_
_entity_poly.entity_id
_entity_poly.type
_entity_poly.pdbx_seq_one_letter_code
_entity_poly.pdbx_strand_id
1 'polypeptide(L)'
;VAEKSQKSLYEVPTGWKFFGNLMDSKLISICGEESFGTGSDHIREKDGMWAALAWLSLLANIDRSVAKILHAHWNTYGRNFFTRYDYEQIDGPGPFSMMKRLEQMCMLNELVNKTFNTPYGNKQYTIRLMDDFHYQDPVDGSYTKKQGIRIIFTDGSRLIFRLGGTGARGVAIRLYVDSYENDPSTYTKDAQEMLRPLVSLGLEIAQLKEFTGCDKPTVIT
;
A
#
# COMPACT_ATOMS: atom_id res chain seq x y z
N VAL A 1 3.25 11.82 8.66
CA VAL A 1 4.15 11.82 9.86
C VAL A 1 5.55 12.32 9.52
N ALA A 2 6.33 11.61 8.69
CA ALA A 2 7.73 11.94 8.40
C ALA A 2 7.95 13.38 7.91
N GLU A 3 7.11 13.86 6.99
CA GLU A 3 7.15 15.26 6.51
C GLU A 3 6.96 16.27 7.65
N LYS A 4 5.92 16.10 8.48
CA LYS A 4 5.62 16.98 9.62
C LYS A 4 6.73 16.96 10.68
N SER A 5 7.41 15.83 10.86
CA SER A 5 8.54 15.68 11.79
C SER A 5 9.90 15.96 11.15
N GLN A 6 9.94 16.41 9.88
CA GLN A 6 11.15 16.69 9.11
C GLN A 6 12.15 15.52 9.13
N LYS A 7 11.64 14.30 8.97
CA LYS A 7 12.44 13.07 8.87
C LYS A 7 12.41 12.54 7.44
N SER A 8 13.51 11.92 7.03
CA SER A 8 13.59 11.19 5.77
C SER A 8 12.60 10.03 5.75
N LEU A 9 12.06 9.75 4.57
CA LEU A 9 11.17 8.62 4.31
C LEU A 9 11.68 7.88 3.07
N TYR A 10 11.82 6.57 3.20
CA TYR A 10 12.24 5.70 2.10
C TYR A 10 11.09 4.75 1.75
N GLU A 11 10.64 4.81 0.50
CA GLU A 11 9.74 3.81 -0.08
C GLU A 11 10.61 2.75 -0.75
N VAL A 12 10.57 1.52 -0.21
CA VAL A 12 11.38 0.39 -0.69
C VAL A 12 10.47 -0.71 -1.23
N PRO A 13 10.96 -1.62 -2.09
CA PRO A 13 10.19 -2.80 -2.49
C PRO A 13 9.94 -3.71 -1.29
N THR A 14 8.90 -4.54 -1.37
CA THR A 14 8.60 -5.51 -0.30
C THR A 14 9.74 -6.50 -0.13
N GLY A 15 10.06 -6.79 1.13
CA GLY A 15 11.16 -7.67 1.53
C GLY A 15 12.11 -6.94 2.48
N TRP A 16 12.29 -7.49 3.67
CA TRP A 16 13.04 -6.83 4.74
C TRP A 16 14.51 -6.52 4.41
N LYS A 17 15.08 -7.23 3.42
CA LYS A 17 16.45 -7.02 2.92
C LYS A 17 16.74 -5.55 2.54
N PHE A 18 15.76 -4.83 1.99
CA PHE A 18 15.96 -3.43 1.58
C PHE A 18 16.11 -2.48 2.78
N PHE A 19 15.51 -2.82 3.92
CA PHE A 19 15.71 -2.06 5.16
C PHE A 19 17.09 -2.29 5.76
N GLY A 20 17.66 -3.50 5.62
CA GLY A 20 18.98 -3.84 6.17
C GLY A 20 20.08 -2.88 5.71
N ASN A 21 20.18 -2.64 4.40
CA ASN A 21 21.13 -1.67 3.83
C ASN A 21 20.96 -0.26 4.43
N LEU A 22 19.71 0.22 4.52
CA LEU A 22 19.39 1.53 5.07
C LEU A 22 19.73 1.63 6.57
N MET A 23 19.50 0.56 7.34
CA MET A 23 19.85 0.50 8.77
C MET A 23 21.37 0.50 8.97
N ASP A 24 22.11 -0.30 8.21
CA ASP A 24 23.59 -0.35 8.29
C ASP A 24 24.23 0.99 7.94
N SER A 25 23.59 1.75 7.04
CA SER A 25 23.99 3.11 6.66
C SER A 25 23.41 4.21 7.56
N LYS A 26 22.72 3.85 8.64
CA LYS A 26 22.10 4.77 9.62
C LYS A 26 21.12 5.77 8.99
N LEU A 27 20.48 5.39 7.87
CA LEU A 27 19.51 6.23 7.16
C LEU A 27 18.10 6.09 7.74
N ILE A 28 17.80 4.97 8.39
CA ILE A 28 16.52 4.71 9.05
C ILE A 28 16.74 4.10 10.44
N SER A 29 15.79 4.36 11.35
CA SER A 29 15.72 3.71 12.66
C SER A 29 14.39 3.02 12.93
N ILE A 30 13.38 3.23 12.10
CA ILE A 30 12.08 2.56 12.20
C ILE A 30 11.58 2.23 10.78
N CYS A 31 11.04 1.03 10.62
CA CYS A 31 10.44 0.59 9.36
C CYS A 31 9.30 -0.39 9.60
N GLY A 32 8.47 -0.58 8.59
CA GLY A 32 7.35 -1.51 8.65
C GLY A 32 6.83 -1.86 7.26
N GLU A 33 6.11 -2.97 7.21
CA GLU A 33 5.42 -3.48 6.02
C GLU A 33 3.95 -3.69 6.38
N GLU A 34 3.05 -3.46 5.40
CA GLU A 34 1.60 -3.68 5.59
C GLU A 34 1.26 -5.11 6.01
N SER A 35 2.13 -6.07 5.70
CA SER A 35 2.05 -7.49 6.04
C SER A 35 2.36 -7.78 7.51
N PHE A 36 1.88 -6.92 8.42
CA PHE A 36 2.04 -7.01 9.87
C PHE A 36 3.49 -7.00 10.36
N GLY A 37 4.39 -6.37 9.59
CA GLY A 37 5.81 -6.25 9.90
C GLY A 37 6.13 -4.90 10.51
N THR A 38 6.81 -4.88 11.65
CA THR A 38 7.37 -3.64 12.23
C THR A 38 8.72 -3.95 12.88
N GLY A 39 9.65 -3.00 12.82
CA GLY A 39 10.97 -3.15 13.42
C GLY A 39 11.75 -1.83 13.47
N SER A 40 12.95 -1.91 14.04
CA SER A 40 13.90 -0.80 14.15
C SER A 40 15.32 -1.30 13.90
N ASP A 41 16.30 -0.40 13.90
CA ASP A 41 17.71 -0.67 13.69
C ASP A 41 18.40 -1.48 14.82
N HIS A 42 17.67 -1.86 15.87
CA HIS A 42 18.17 -2.72 16.95
C HIS A 42 18.58 -4.14 16.48
N ILE A 43 17.92 -4.66 15.45
CA ILE A 43 18.29 -5.90 14.73
C ILE A 43 18.11 -5.70 13.21
N ARG A 44 18.27 -6.75 12.41
CA ARG A 44 18.09 -6.74 10.94
C ARG A 44 16.91 -7.59 10.48
N GLU A 45 15.91 -7.74 11.35
CA GLU A 45 14.69 -8.51 11.11
C GLU A 45 13.46 -7.77 11.65
N LYS A 46 12.28 -8.25 11.27
CA LYS A 46 11.02 -7.86 11.93
C LYS A 46 11.01 -8.37 13.37
N ASP A 47 10.44 -7.60 14.28
CA ASP A 47 10.29 -8.04 15.67
C ASP A 47 8.90 -7.66 16.21
N GLY A 48 8.04 -8.67 16.32
CA GLY A 48 6.68 -8.53 16.85
C GLY A 48 6.64 -8.27 18.36
N MET A 49 7.59 -8.80 19.13
CA MET A 49 7.67 -8.56 20.57
C MET A 49 8.12 -7.12 20.83
N TRP A 50 9.12 -6.65 20.10
CA TRP A 50 9.54 -5.26 20.11
C TRP A 50 8.38 -4.32 19.77
N ALA A 51 7.61 -4.62 18.72
CA ALA A 51 6.46 -3.80 18.33
C ALA A 51 5.38 -3.75 19.44
N ALA A 52 5.10 -4.89 20.09
CA ALA A 52 4.18 -4.94 21.22
C ALA A 52 4.67 -4.12 22.41
N LEU A 53 5.95 -4.23 22.78
CA LEU A 53 6.56 -3.47 23.86
C LEU A 53 6.63 -1.97 23.55
N ALA A 54 6.83 -1.58 22.29
CA ALA A 54 6.77 -0.19 21.85
C ALA A 54 5.35 0.40 22.05
N TRP A 55 4.31 -0.37 21.72
CA TRP A 55 2.92 0.02 21.98
C TRP A 55 2.61 0.11 23.47
N LEU A 56 3.05 -0.86 24.29
CA LEU A 56 2.87 -0.82 25.74
C LEU A 56 3.59 0.38 26.37
N SER A 57 4.79 0.72 25.87
CA SER A 57 5.51 1.91 26.29
C SER A 57 4.74 3.18 25.96
N LEU A 58 4.12 3.25 24.78
CA LEU A 58 3.26 4.37 24.40
C LEU A 58 2.03 4.47 25.31
N LEU A 59 1.34 3.36 25.58
CA LEU A 59 0.16 3.31 26.44
C LEU A 59 0.48 3.68 27.90
N ALA A 60 1.67 3.31 28.40
CA ALA A 60 2.10 3.66 29.74
C ALA A 60 2.41 5.17 29.90
N ASN A 61 2.79 5.85 28.81
CA ASN A 61 3.17 7.27 28.84
C ASN A 61 2.07 8.22 28.34
N ILE A 62 1.15 7.71 27.51
CA ILE A 62 0.02 8.45 26.97
C ILE A 62 -1.22 7.81 27.57
N ASP A 63 -1.76 8.40 28.64
CA ASP A 63 -2.94 7.94 29.37
C ASP A 63 -4.23 7.98 28.50
N ARG A 64 -4.27 7.09 27.51
CA ARG A 64 -5.27 6.99 26.45
C ARG A 64 -5.35 5.53 25.99
N SER A 65 -6.56 5.11 25.61
CA SER A 65 -6.73 3.83 24.92
C SER A 65 -6.12 3.87 23.50
N VAL A 66 -5.82 2.70 22.93
CA VAL A 66 -5.35 2.55 21.55
C VAL A 66 -6.25 3.32 20.57
N ALA A 67 -7.57 3.18 20.71
CA ALA A 67 -8.52 3.90 19.86
C ALA A 67 -8.37 5.43 19.97
N LYS A 68 -8.25 5.98 21.20
CA LYS A 68 -8.03 7.41 21.41
C LYS A 68 -6.70 7.91 20.83
N ILE A 69 -5.66 7.07 20.87
CA ILE A 69 -4.36 7.37 20.25
C ILE A 69 -4.49 7.42 18.73
N LEU A 70 -5.14 6.44 18.11
CA LEU A 70 -5.39 6.42 16.67
C LEU A 70 -6.26 7.61 16.21
N HIS A 71 -7.35 7.91 16.92
CA HIS A 71 -8.16 9.08 16.61
C HIS A 71 -7.39 10.40 16.71
N ALA A 72 -6.54 10.55 17.74
CA ALA A 72 -5.68 11.72 17.86
C ALA A 72 -4.64 11.79 16.71
N HIS A 73 -4.12 10.64 16.29
CA HIS A 73 -3.23 10.54 15.14
C HIS A 73 -3.93 10.98 13.85
N TRP A 74 -5.13 10.48 13.58
CA TRP A 74 -5.92 10.87 12.41
C TRP A 74 -6.28 12.36 12.42
N ASN A 75 -6.67 12.92 13.57
CA ASN A 75 -6.89 14.37 13.71
C ASN A 75 -5.65 15.21 13.41
N THR A 76 -4.45 14.64 13.54
CA THR A 76 -3.19 15.36 13.32
C THR A 76 -2.69 15.25 11.88
N TYR A 77 -2.98 14.13 11.21
CA TYR A 77 -2.34 13.73 9.95
C TYR A 77 -3.32 13.37 8.82
N GLY A 78 -4.62 13.33 9.06
CA GLY A 78 -5.57 12.62 8.20
C GLY A 78 -5.57 11.12 8.45
N ARG A 79 -6.54 10.42 7.84
CA ARG A 79 -6.65 8.95 7.90
C ARG A 79 -6.38 8.38 6.50
N ASN A 80 -5.36 7.53 6.41
CA ASN A 80 -5.21 6.59 5.31
C ASN A 80 -6.06 5.36 5.59
N PHE A 81 -7.21 5.27 4.93
CA PHE A 81 -7.95 4.02 4.89
C PHE A 81 -7.19 3.05 4.02
N PHE A 82 -6.99 1.82 4.49
CA PHE A 82 -6.18 0.84 3.79
C PHE A 82 -6.85 -0.53 3.79
N THR A 83 -6.76 -1.25 2.68
CA THR A 83 -7.07 -2.69 2.62
C THR A 83 -6.18 -3.37 1.58
N ARG A 84 -5.93 -4.67 1.77
CA ARG A 84 -5.30 -5.54 0.78
C ARG A 84 -6.24 -6.65 0.36
N TYR A 85 -6.43 -6.79 -0.94
CA TYR A 85 -7.20 -7.86 -1.57
C TYR A 85 -6.23 -8.84 -2.22
N ASP A 86 -6.21 -10.07 -1.71
CA ASP A 86 -5.42 -11.16 -2.28
C ASP A 86 -6.32 -12.09 -3.08
N TYR A 87 -6.03 -12.22 -4.37
CA TYR A 87 -6.63 -13.20 -5.27
C TYR A 87 -5.61 -14.31 -5.47
N GLU A 88 -5.84 -15.45 -4.82
CA GLU A 88 -4.88 -16.55 -4.77
C GLU A 88 -5.25 -17.69 -5.72
N GLN A 89 -4.27 -18.53 -6.04
CA GLN A 89 -4.45 -19.77 -6.80
C GLN A 89 -5.10 -19.54 -8.17
N ILE A 90 -4.71 -18.46 -8.84
CA ILE A 90 -5.19 -18.16 -10.19
C ILE A 90 -4.35 -18.97 -11.17
N ASP A 91 -5.03 -19.83 -11.93
CA ASP A 91 -4.42 -20.65 -12.96
C ASP A 91 -4.32 -19.91 -14.31
N GLY A 92 -3.33 -20.31 -15.11
CA GLY A 92 -3.17 -19.84 -16.48
C GLY A 92 -2.54 -18.45 -16.63
N PRO A 93 -2.54 -17.88 -17.85
CA PRO A 93 -1.80 -16.68 -18.19
C PRO A 93 -2.50 -15.36 -17.82
N GLY A 94 -3.70 -15.44 -17.25
CA GLY A 94 -4.57 -14.29 -16.93
C GLY A 94 -3.88 -13.20 -16.12
N PRO A 95 -3.30 -13.52 -14.94
CA PRO A 95 -2.60 -12.54 -14.11
C PRO A 95 -1.45 -11.82 -14.82
N PHE A 96 -0.67 -12.55 -15.62
CA PHE A 96 0.44 -11.96 -16.38
C PHE A 96 -0.06 -11.04 -17.49
N SER A 97 -1.13 -11.43 -18.19
CA SER A 97 -1.76 -10.60 -19.22
C SER A 97 -2.33 -9.31 -18.64
N MET A 98 -2.99 -9.40 -17.49
CA MET A 98 -3.51 -8.25 -16.75
C MET A 98 -2.39 -7.27 -16.40
N MET A 99 -1.30 -7.77 -15.80
CA MET A 99 -0.17 -6.93 -15.42
C MET A 99 0.56 -6.35 -16.61
N LYS A 100 0.71 -7.10 -17.70
CA LYS A 100 1.30 -6.59 -18.94
C LYS A 100 0.48 -5.46 -19.54
N ARG A 101 -0.85 -5.55 -19.50
CA ARG A 101 -1.75 -4.46 -19.91
C ARG A 101 -1.53 -3.23 -19.04
N LEU A 102 -1.50 -3.40 -17.71
CA LEU A 102 -1.22 -2.30 -16.79
C LEU A 102 0.17 -1.66 -17.01
N GLU A 103 1.21 -2.47 -17.24
CA GLU A 103 2.55 -2.00 -17.62
C GLU A 103 2.50 -1.14 -18.90
N GLN A 104 1.75 -1.57 -19.93
CA GLN A 104 1.57 -0.81 -21.17
C GLN A 104 0.85 0.53 -20.92
N MET A 105 -0.18 0.54 -20.07
CA MET A 105 -0.87 1.77 -19.68
C MET A 105 0.07 2.75 -18.97
N CYS A 106 0.98 2.26 -18.11
CA CYS A 106 2.03 3.08 -17.50
C CYS A 106 2.96 3.68 -18.56
N MET A 107 3.47 2.86 -19.49
CA MET A 107 4.39 3.31 -20.54
C MET A 107 3.78 4.41 -21.43
N LEU A 108 2.46 4.34 -21.66
CA LEU A 108 1.72 5.30 -22.47
C LEU A 108 1.17 6.49 -21.67
N ASN A 109 1.36 6.51 -20.35
CA ASN A 109 0.69 7.46 -19.44
C ASN A 109 -0.82 7.55 -19.68
N GLU A 110 -1.46 6.43 -20.03
CA GLU A 110 -2.79 6.42 -20.65
C GLU A 110 -3.85 7.07 -19.77
N LEU A 111 -3.71 6.95 -18.44
CA LEU A 111 -4.68 7.47 -17.48
C LEU A 111 -4.23 8.72 -16.72
N VAL A 112 -3.01 9.21 -16.95
CA VAL A 112 -2.49 10.38 -16.23
C VAL A 112 -3.33 11.61 -16.57
N ASN A 113 -3.66 12.40 -15.55
CA ASN A 113 -4.58 13.56 -15.59
C ASN A 113 -6.05 13.23 -15.90
N LYS A 114 -6.44 11.95 -16.07
CA LYS A 114 -7.85 11.57 -16.17
C LYS A 114 -8.51 11.59 -14.79
N THR A 115 -9.76 12.03 -14.76
CA THR A 115 -10.61 12.08 -13.57
C THR A 115 -11.69 11.01 -13.67
N PHE A 116 -11.89 10.27 -12.60
CA PHE A 116 -12.86 9.17 -12.50
C PHE A 116 -13.91 9.50 -11.44
N ASN A 117 -15.18 9.31 -11.82
CA ASN A 117 -16.30 9.27 -10.89
C ASN A 117 -16.50 7.83 -10.43
N THR A 118 -16.93 7.65 -9.19
CA THR A 118 -17.26 6.33 -8.65
C THR A 118 -18.77 6.19 -8.48
N PRO A 119 -19.35 4.99 -8.67
CA PRO A 119 -20.76 4.76 -8.38
C PRO A 119 -21.09 4.79 -6.87
N TYR A 120 -20.05 4.81 -6.03
CA TYR A 120 -20.15 4.85 -4.58
C TYR A 120 -19.60 6.18 -4.06
N GLY A 121 -20.45 6.95 -3.40
CA GLY A 121 -20.07 8.26 -2.85
C GLY A 121 -19.90 9.35 -3.91
N ASN A 122 -19.43 10.53 -3.48
CA ASN A 122 -19.27 11.72 -4.32
C ASN A 122 -17.79 12.07 -4.59
N LYS A 123 -16.87 11.21 -4.14
CA LYS A 123 -15.43 11.45 -4.26
C LYS A 123 -15.00 11.16 -5.71
N GLN A 124 -14.25 12.10 -6.28
CA GLN A 124 -13.65 11.95 -7.61
C GLN A 124 -12.16 11.70 -7.47
N TYR A 125 -11.62 10.87 -8.35
CA TYR A 125 -10.22 10.47 -8.32
C TYR A 125 -9.51 10.93 -9.58
N THR A 126 -8.56 11.86 -9.44
CA THR A 126 -7.71 12.32 -10.56
C THR A 126 -6.35 11.67 -10.46
N ILE A 127 -5.92 10.97 -11.51
CA ILE A 127 -4.63 10.27 -11.52
C ILE A 127 -3.50 11.27 -11.76
N ARG A 128 -2.56 11.33 -10.81
CA ARG A 128 -1.35 12.16 -10.87
C ARG A 128 -0.18 11.41 -11.49
N LEU A 129 -0.01 10.15 -11.13
CA LEU A 129 1.08 9.29 -11.60
C LEU A 129 0.56 7.87 -11.82
N MET A 130 1.05 7.22 -12.86
CA MET A 130 0.90 5.79 -13.07
C MET A 130 2.25 5.22 -13.53
N ASP A 131 2.86 4.36 -12.73
CA ASP A 131 4.19 3.81 -13.00
C ASP A 131 4.31 2.33 -12.62
N ASP A 132 5.38 1.68 -13.10
CA ASP A 132 5.84 0.40 -12.56
C ASP A 132 7.01 0.67 -11.60
N PHE A 133 6.77 0.40 -10.32
CA PHE A 133 7.68 0.77 -9.25
C PHE A 133 9.05 0.14 -9.45
N HIS A 134 10.06 0.99 -9.33
CA HIS A 134 11.46 0.59 -9.29
C HIS A 134 12.14 1.26 -8.12
N TYR A 135 13.21 0.65 -7.66
CA TYR A 135 13.99 1.13 -6.54
C TYR A 135 15.47 1.08 -6.89
N GLN A 136 16.14 2.22 -6.71
CA GLN A 136 17.59 2.29 -6.70
C GLN A 136 18.03 2.43 -5.26
N ASP A 137 18.79 1.45 -4.77
CA ASP A 137 19.29 1.46 -3.40
C ASP A 137 20.33 2.58 -3.24
N PRO A 138 20.16 3.51 -2.28
CA PRO A 138 21.06 4.64 -2.12
C PRO A 138 22.40 4.25 -1.49
N VAL A 139 22.56 3.02 -1.00
CA VAL A 139 23.76 2.51 -0.33
C VAL A 139 24.66 1.78 -1.30
N ASP A 140 24.11 0.76 -1.97
CA ASP A 140 24.89 -0.11 -2.88
C ASP A 140 24.67 0.18 -4.37
N GLY A 141 23.74 1.08 -4.70
CA GLY A 141 23.43 1.46 -6.08
C GLY A 141 22.65 0.40 -6.87
N SER A 142 22.26 -0.72 -6.25
CA SER A 142 21.52 -1.78 -6.91
C SER A 142 20.16 -1.27 -7.40
N TYR A 143 19.71 -1.81 -8.53
CA TYR A 143 18.49 -1.34 -9.21
C TYR A 143 17.49 -2.49 -9.37
N THR A 144 16.34 -2.36 -8.72
CA THR A 144 15.26 -3.36 -8.73
C THR A 144 14.07 -2.81 -9.53
N LYS A 145 13.68 -3.50 -10.59
CA LYS A 145 12.52 -3.17 -11.46
C LYS A 145 11.30 -4.03 -11.13
N LYS A 146 10.15 -3.67 -11.70
CA LYS A 146 8.93 -4.50 -11.72
C LYS A 146 8.41 -4.84 -10.32
N GLN A 147 8.40 -3.86 -9.42
CA GLN A 147 8.04 -4.09 -8.01
C GLN A 147 6.55 -3.83 -7.72
N GLY A 148 5.79 -3.40 -8.73
CA GLY A 148 4.35 -3.26 -8.65
C GLY A 148 3.87 -2.06 -9.44
N ILE A 149 2.72 -2.19 -10.10
CA ILE A 149 2.08 -1.06 -10.77
C ILE A 149 1.46 -0.16 -9.71
N ARG A 150 1.77 1.12 -9.72
CA ARG A 150 1.18 2.12 -8.83
C ARG A 150 0.37 3.11 -9.62
N ILE A 151 -0.81 3.43 -9.12
CA ILE A 151 -1.63 4.54 -9.58
C ILE A 151 -1.78 5.46 -8.38
N ILE A 152 -1.22 6.67 -8.49
CA ILE A 152 -1.22 7.67 -7.42
C ILE A 152 -2.14 8.80 -7.84
N PHE A 153 -3.06 9.15 -6.96
CA PHE A 153 -4.06 10.19 -7.19
C PHE A 153 -3.60 11.54 -6.62
N THR A 154 -4.21 12.63 -7.07
CA THR A 154 -3.88 14.00 -6.64
C THR A 154 -4.26 14.28 -5.19
N ASP A 155 -5.23 13.54 -4.63
CA ASP A 155 -5.69 13.66 -3.24
C ASP A 155 -4.80 12.89 -2.24
N GLY A 156 -3.78 12.18 -2.72
CA GLY A 156 -2.90 11.33 -1.90
C GLY A 156 -3.34 9.86 -1.83
N SER A 157 -4.49 9.50 -2.41
CA SER A 157 -4.92 8.11 -2.52
C SER A 157 -4.04 7.31 -3.50
N ARG A 158 -4.02 5.98 -3.38
CA ARG A 158 -3.21 5.07 -4.18
C ARG A 158 -3.90 3.74 -4.44
N LEU A 159 -3.66 3.20 -5.63
CA LEU A 159 -3.87 1.78 -5.96
C LEU A 159 -2.51 1.16 -6.30
N ILE A 160 -2.24 -0.02 -5.77
CA ILE A 160 -1.04 -0.79 -6.11
C ILE A 160 -1.45 -2.20 -6.54
N PHE A 161 -0.89 -2.68 -7.64
CA PHE A 161 -1.07 -4.07 -8.12
C PHE A 161 0.26 -4.79 -8.10
N ARG A 162 0.30 -5.98 -7.50
CA ARG A 162 1.49 -6.83 -7.47
C ARG A 162 1.16 -8.27 -7.80
N LEU A 163 2.06 -8.92 -8.51
CA LEU A 163 2.07 -10.39 -8.60
C LEU A 163 2.78 -10.95 -7.38
N GLY A 164 2.17 -11.94 -6.75
CA GLY A 164 2.75 -12.74 -5.68
C GLY A 164 2.73 -14.21 -6.07
N GLY A 165 3.70 -14.99 -5.55
CA GLY A 165 3.73 -16.45 -5.67
C GLY A 165 3.80 -16.97 -7.11
N THR A 166 4.98 -17.34 -7.60
CA THR A 166 5.12 -18.06 -8.89
C THR A 166 5.46 -19.54 -8.65
N GLY A 167 4.85 -20.15 -7.63
CA GLY A 167 5.16 -21.51 -7.17
C GLY A 167 4.09 -22.54 -7.56
N ALA A 168 4.21 -23.76 -7.06
CA ALA A 168 3.31 -24.88 -7.36
C ALA A 168 1.82 -24.68 -6.98
N ARG A 169 1.47 -23.54 -6.35
CA ARG A 169 0.12 -23.19 -5.90
C ARG A 169 -0.57 -22.14 -6.78
N GLY A 170 -0.09 -21.95 -8.01
CA GLY A 170 -0.62 -20.93 -8.93
C GLY A 170 -0.09 -19.53 -8.62
N VAL A 171 -0.63 -18.55 -9.34
CA VAL A 171 -0.24 -17.14 -9.24
C VAL A 171 -1.22 -16.39 -8.34
N ALA A 172 -0.71 -15.43 -7.56
CA ALA A 172 -1.53 -14.51 -6.79
C ALA A 172 -1.46 -13.08 -7.34
N ILE A 173 -2.58 -12.39 -7.34
CA ILE A 173 -2.64 -10.92 -7.51
C ILE A 173 -2.94 -10.31 -6.15
N ARG A 174 -2.15 -9.30 -5.78
CA ARG A 174 -2.41 -8.47 -4.61
C ARG A 174 -2.77 -7.06 -5.06
N LEU A 175 -3.96 -6.62 -4.69
CA LEU A 175 -4.44 -5.26 -4.86
C LEU A 175 -4.40 -4.55 -3.51
N TYR A 176 -3.61 -3.48 -3.42
CA TYR A 176 -3.54 -2.63 -2.24
C TYR A 176 -4.29 -1.34 -2.56
N VAL A 177 -5.20 -0.95 -1.66
CA VAL A 177 -6.03 0.24 -1.82
C VAL A 177 -5.79 1.14 -0.62
N ASP A 178 -5.32 2.36 -0.87
CA ASP A 178 -5.03 3.38 0.14
C ASP A 178 -5.81 4.64 -0.20
N SER A 179 -6.88 4.94 0.53
CA SER A 179 -7.69 6.16 0.32
C SER A 179 -7.41 7.15 1.44
N TYR A 180 -6.82 8.29 1.10
CA TYR A 180 -6.55 9.35 2.06
C TYR A 180 -7.79 10.22 2.29
N GLU A 181 -8.10 10.48 3.56
CA GLU A 181 -9.16 11.37 3.98
C GLU A 181 -8.65 12.38 5.01
N ASN A 182 -8.99 13.65 4.80
CA ASN A 182 -8.69 14.72 5.74
C ASN A 182 -9.93 15.25 6.48
N ASP A 183 -11.14 14.84 6.13
CA ASP A 183 -12.36 15.22 6.83
C ASP A 183 -12.52 14.38 8.12
N PRO A 184 -12.45 15.00 9.33
CA PRO A 184 -12.60 14.28 10.59
C PRO A 184 -13.92 13.55 10.75
N SER A 185 -14.99 13.98 10.06
CA SER A 185 -16.30 13.30 10.08
C SER A 185 -16.25 11.88 9.51
N THR A 186 -15.22 11.58 8.73
CA THR A 186 -15.00 10.27 8.11
C THR A 186 -14.21 9.32 8.99
N TYR A 187 -13.43 9.80 9.96
CA TYR A 187 -12.41 9.00 10.62
C TYR A 187 -12.92 7.84 11.46
N THR A 188 -14.19 7.85 11.86
CA THR A 188 -14.83 6.73 12.59
C THR A 188 -15.62 5.79 11.67
N LYS A 189 -15.75 6.11 10.39
CA LYS A 189 -16.50 5.28 9.44
C LYS A 189 -15.77 3.96 9.19
N ASP A 190 -16.57 2.98 8.78
CA ASP A 190 -16.07 1.66 8.41
C ASP A 190 -15.09 1.76 7.23
N ALA A 191 -14.01 1.00 7.31
CA ALA A 191 -12.96 1.08 6.31
C ALA A 191 -13.42 0.53 4.95
N GLN A 192 -14.19 -0.55 4.94
CA GLN A 192 -14.67 -1.16 3.69
C GLN A 192 -15.67 -0.24 2.99
N GLU A 193 -16.54 0.45 3.73
CA GLU A 193 -17.42 1.49 3.18
C GLU A 193 -16.65 2.63 2.52
N MET A 194 -15.62 3.16 3.22
CA MET A 194 -14.80 4.27 2.74
C MET A 194 -13.89 3.87 1.57
N LEU A 195 -13.48 2.61 1.48
CA LEU A 195 -12.61 2.09 0.43
C LEU A 195 -13.36 1.59 -0.80
N ARG A 196 -14.65 1.24 -0.67
CA ARG A 196 -15.48 0.73 -1.77
C ARG A 196 -15.38 1.53 -3.08
N PRO A 197 -15.39 2.89 -3.08
CA PRO A 197 -15.22 3.67 -4.30
C PRO A 197 -13.91 3.34 -5.03
N LEU A 198 -12.79 3.37 -4.30
CA LEU A 198 -11.46 3.19 -4.87
C LEU A 198 -11.17 1.72 -5.21
N VAL A 199 -11.69 0.78 -4.41
CA VAL A 199 -11.67 -0.66 -4.74
C VAL A 199 -12.36 -0.90 -6.08
N SER A 200 -13.59 -0.38 -6.25
CA SER A 200 -14.35 -0.53 -7.50
C SER A 200 -13.58 0.01 -8.70
N LEU A 201 -13.01 1.22 -8.57
CA LEU A 201 -12.21 1.83 -9.61
C LEU A 201 -10.96 0.99 -9.94
N GLY A 202 -10.27 0.46 -8.93
CA GLY A 202 -9.10 -0.39 -9.13
C GLY A 202 -9.42 -1.69 -9.87
N LEU A 203 -10.54 -2.34 -9.53
CA LEU A 203 -11.00 -3.54 -10.22
C LEU A 203 -11.38 -3.27 -11.68
N GLU A 204 -12.05 -2.14 -11.94
CA GLU A 204 -12.42 -1.70 -13.28
C GLU A 204 -11.18 -1.40 -14.14
N ILE A 205 -10.24 -0.59 -13.62
CA ILE A 205 -9.00 -0.25 -14.33
C ILE A 205 -8.21 -1.51 -14.67
N ALA A 206 -8.09 -2.44 -13.73
CA ALA A 206 -7.34 -3.67 -13.91
C ALA A 206 -8.05 -4.68 -14.82
N GLN A 207 -9.37 -4.59 -14.97
CA GLN A 207 -10.20 -5.62 -15.60
C GLN A 207 -9.95 -6.99 -14.96
N LEU A 208 -9.83 -7.00 -13.63
CA LEU A 208 -9.33 -8.16 -12.88
C LEU A 208 -10.19 -9.40 -13.12
N LYS A 209 -11.51 -9.24 -13.09
CA LYS A 209 -12.46 -10.34 -13.31
C LYS A 209 -12.36 -10.89 -14.73
N GLU A 210 -12.19 -10.02 -15.73
CA GLU A 210 -12.08 -10.40 -17.14
C GLU A 210 -10.81 -11.21 -17.40
N PHE A 211 -9.70 -10.84 -16.77
CA PHE A 211 -8.43 -11.55 -16.94
C PHE A 211 -8.32 -12.83 -16.12
N THR A 212 -8.96 -12.90 -14.94
CA THR A 212 -8.72 -13.97 -13.97
C THR A 212 -9.93 -14.88 -13.72
N GLY A 213 -11.12 -14.45 -14.10
CA GLY A 213 -12.38 -15.09 -13.73
C GLY A 213 -12.76 -14.93 -12.26
N CYS A 214 -11.95 -14.23 -11.44
CA CYS A 214 -12.20 -14.09 -10.01
C CYS A 214 -13.22 -12.97 -9.73
N ASP A 215 -14.36 -13.34 -9.13
CA ASP A 215 -15.40 -12.38 -8.72
C ASP A 215 -15.09 -11.65 -7.41
N LYS A 216 -14.33 -12.28 -6.51
CA LYS A 216 -14.03 -11.77 -5.17
C LYS A 216 -12.62 -12.18 -4.73
N PRO A 217 -11.97 -11.40 -3.85
CA PRO A 217 -10.68 -11.79 -3.29
C PRO A 217 -10.83 -13.05 -2.44
N THR A 218 -9.76 -13.85 -2.38
CA THR A 218 -9.63 -15.00 -1.48
C THR A 218 -9.43 -14.52 -0.04
N VAL A 219 -8.64 -13.46 0.15
CA VAL A 219 -8.36 -12.85 1.46
C VAL A 219 -8.51 -11.33 1.38
N ILE A 220 -9.12 -10.75 2.40
CA ILE A 220 -9.18 -9.31 2.63
C ILE A 220 -8.47 -9.04 3.95
N THR A 221 -7.51 -8.11 3.92
CA THR A 221 -6.81 -7.59 5.11
C THR A 221 -7.13 -6.11 5.30
#